data_AF-A0A2M7Q2A5-F1
#
_entry.id   AF-A0A2M7Q2A5-F1
#
_cell.length_a   1.000
_cell.length_b   1.000
_cell.length_c   1.000
_cell.angle_alpha   90.00
_cell.angle_beta   90.00
_cell.angle_gamma   90.00
#
_symmetry.space_group_name_H-M   'P 1'
#
loop_
_entity.id
_entity.type
_entity.pdbx_description
1 polymer ?
#
loop_
_entity_poly.entity_id
_entity_poly.type
_entity_poly.pdbx_seq_one_letter_code
_entity_poly.pdbx_strand_id
1 'polypeptide(L)'
;MTQTDHQLGFTLIELMIVVAIIGILAVVAIPEFAVYRVKALNAAALSDRQTLGLTEETLYGDNQNYGYTGTTPGEIGDGANTAMFFSSRHSAPITFNFRNKT
;
A
#
# COMPACT_ATOMS: atom_id res chain seq x y z
N MET A 1 -59.62 -13.85 13.91
CA MET A 1 -59.54 -12.73 12.94
C MET A 1 -58.06 -12.54 12.62
N THR A 2 -57.63 -13.01 11.45
CA THR A 2 -56.25 -12.88 10.98
C THR A 2 -56.07 -11.47 10.43
N GLN A 3 -55.25 -10.64 11.09
CA GLN A 3 -54.81 -9.37 10.51
C GLN A 3 -54.03 -9.67 9.24
N THR A 4 -54.52 -9.17 8.11
CA THR A 4 -53.80 -9.18 6.83
C THR A 4 -52.81 -8.02 6.84
N ASP A 5 -51.52 -8.32 6.96
CA ASP A 5 -50.47 -7.32 6.81
C ASP A 5 -50.50 -6.75 5.39
N HIS A 6 -50.74 -5.44 5.27
CA HIS A 6 -50.61 -4.72 4.01
C HIS A 6 -49.14 -4.75 3.57
N GLN A 7 -48.83 -5.56 2.57
CA GLN A 7 -47.52 -5.56 1.92
C GLN A 7 -47.40 -4.27 1.08
N LEU A 8 -46.70 -3.28 1.63
CA LEU A 8 -46.30 -2.07 0.92
C LEU A 8 -45.19 -2.44 -0.07
N GLY A 9 -45.53 -2.56 -1.36
CA GLY A 9 -44.57 -2.81 -2.43
C GLY A 9 -43.74 -1.56 -2.77
N PHE A 10 -42.46 -1.75 -3.05
CA PHE A 10 -41.52 -0.69 -3.47
C PHE A 10 -41.95 -0.12 -4.83
N THR A 11 -41.93 1.20 -4.99
CA THR A 11 -42.35 1.81 -6.26
C THR A 11 -41.20 1.79 -7.28
N LEU A 12 -41.51 1.60 -8.56
CA LEU A 12 -40.51 1.67 -9.64
C LEU A 12 -39.86 3.05 -9.74
N ILE A 13 -40.60 4.11 -9.37
CA ILE A 13 -40.10 5.47 -9.39
C ILE A 13 -39.09 5.75 -8.27
N GLU A 14 -39.29 5.16 -7.06
CA GLU A 14 -38.27 5.21 -6.00
C GLU A 14 -36.98 4.56 -6.49
N LEU A 15 -37.07 3.41 -7.14
CA LEU A 15 -35.89 2.73 -7.65
C LEU A 15 -35.18 3.55 -8.74
N MET A 16 -35.91 4.15 -9.68
CA MET A 16 -35.34 4.95 -10.76
C MET A 16 -34.53 6.15 -10.25
N ILE A 17 -35.02 6.87 -9.24
CA ILE A 17 -34.32 8.03 -8.68
C ILE A 17 -33.05 7.59 -7.95
N VAL A 18 -33.09 6.46 -7.25
CA VAL A 18 -31.93 5.93 -6.53
C VAL A 18 -30.79 5.59 -7.50
N VAL A 19 -31.07 4.86 -8.58
CA VAL A 19 -30.02 4.55 -9.57
C VAL A 19 -29.52 5.80 -10.30
N ALA A 20 -30.39 6.80 -10.53
CA ALA A 20 -29.97 8.07 -11.11
C ALA A 20 -28.95 8.81 -10.21
N ILE A 21 -29.21 8.89 -8.90
CA ILE A 21 -28.29 9.53 -7.94
C ILE A 21 -26.98 8.74 -7.83
N ILE A 22 -27.05 7.41 -7.69
CA ILE A 22 -25.85 6.55 -7.63
C ILE A 22 -25.01 6.69 -8.90
N GLY A 23 -25.65 6.79 -10.07
CA GLY A 23 -24.97 7.01 -11.35
C GLY A 23 -24.15 8.31 -11.37
N ILE A 24 -24.71 9.41 -10.87
CA ILE A 24 -24.02 10.71 -10.77
C ILE A 24 -22.81 10.62 -9.82
N LEU A 25 -23.00 9.99 -8.65
CA LEU A 25 -21.94 9.83 -7.66
C LEU A 25 -20.80 8.95 -8.17
N ALA A 26 -21.14 7.84 -8.86
CA ALA A 26 -20.15 6.89 -9.37
C ALA A 26 -19.22 7.51 -10.43
N VAL A 27 -19.74 8.39 -11.29
CA VAL A 27 -18.96 9.06 -12.33
C VAL A 27 -17.84 9.93 -11.74
N VAL A 28 -18.07 10.57 -10.58
CA VAL A 28 -17.06 11.41 -9.93
C VAL A 28 -16.14 10.57 -9.02
N ALA A 29 -16.70 9.62 -8.27
CA ALA A 29 -15.96 8.86 -7.26
C ALA A 29 -14.93 7.89 -7.86
N ILE A 30 -15.25 7.22 -8.97
CA ILE A 30 -14.38 6.21 -9.58
C ILE A 30 -13.04 6.79 -10.10
N PRO A 31 -13.00 7.88 -10.90
CA PRO A 31 -11.72 8.43 -11.38
C PRO A 31 -10.85 8.97 -10.23
N GLU A 32 -11.47 9.54 -9.20
CA GLU A 32 -10.77 10.10 -8.05
C GLU A 32 -10.08 9.02 -7.20
N PHE A 33 -10.73 7.87 -7.04
CA PHE A 33 -10.19 6.73 -6.29
C PHE A 33 -8.85 6.22 -6.85
N ALA A 34 -8.71 6.17 -8.18
CA ALA A 34 -7.46 5.73 -8.82
C ALA A 34 -6.29 6.69 -8.49
N VAL A 35 -6.55 7.99 -8.51
CA VAL A 35 -5.56 9.01 -8.16
C VAL A 35 -5.17 8.92 -6.69
N TYR A 36 -6.13 8.70 -5.79
CA TYR A 36 -5.84 8.51 -4.36
C TYR A 36 -4.99 7.28 -4.09
N ARG A 37 -5.23 6.16 -4.79
CA ARG A 37 -4.39 4.98 -4.67
C ARG A 37 -2.93 5.27 -5.03
N VAL A 38 -2.70 5.96 -6.15
CA VAL A 38 -1.34 6.34 -6.58
C VAL A 38 -0.69 7.29 -5.58
N LYS A 39 -1.42 8.31 -5.08
CA LYS A 39 -0.92 9.22 -4.04
C LYS A 39 -0.52 8.48 -2.76
N ALA A 40 -1.31 7.52 -2.33
CA ALA A 40 -1.00 6.70 -1.15
C ALA A 40 0.25 5.83 -1.35
N LEU A 41 0.41 5.25 -2.55
CA LEU A 41 1.63 4.49 -2.90
C LEU A 41 2.87 5.40 -2.95
N ASN A 42 2.75 6.59 -3.54
CA ASN A 42 3.85 7.55 -3.58
C ASN A 42 4.23 8.04 -2.18
N ALA A 43 3.25 8.30 -1.31
CA ALA A 43 3.50 8.68 0.07
C ALA A 43 4.25 7.59 0.85
N ALA A 44 3.86 6.31 0.66
CA ALA A 44 4.57 5.18 1.25
C ALA A 44 6.01 5.09 0.73
N ALA A 45 6.22 5.19 -0.59
CA ALA A 45 7.55 5.16 -1.19
C ALA A 45 8.45 6.31 -0.71
N LEU A 46 7.91 7.52 -0.52
CA LEU A 46 8.64 8.65 0.05
C LEU A 46 9.07 8.40 1.50
N SER A 47 8.18 7.82 2.32
CA SER A 47 8.49 7.43 3.70
C SER A 47 9.58 6.37 3.76
N ASP A 48 9.51 5.36 2.89
CA ASP A 48 10.52 4.31 2.81
C ASP A 48 11.87 4.90 2.43
N ARG A 49 11.93 5.79 1.43
CA ARG A 49 13.17 6.48 1.02
C ARG A 49 13.82 7.27 2.15
N GLN A 50 13.03 8.00 2.95
CA GLN A 50 13.57 8.75 4.09
C GLN A 50 14.17 7.80 5.12
N THR A 51 13.49 6.68 5.39
CA THR A 51 13.97 5.65 6.31
C THR A 51 15.29 5.05 5.84
N LEU A 52 15.42 4.77 4.54
CA LEU A 52 16.66 4.28 3.94
C LEU A 52 17.80 5.29 4.08
N GLY A 53 17.57 6.57 3.77
CA GLY A 53 18.60 7.61 3.90
C GLY A 53 19.11 7.79 5.34
N LEU A 54 18.21 7.78 6.33
CA LEU A 54 18.59 7.83 7.74
C LEU A 54 19.41 6.60 8.17
N THR A 55 19.09 5.45 7.58
CA THR A 55 19.82 4.20 7.84
C THR A 55 21.22 4.28 7.23
N GLU A 56 21.35 4.79 6.01
CA GLU A 56 22.66 4.99 5.37
C GLU A 56 23.55 5.94 6.17
N GLU A 57 22.99 7.05 6.69
CA GLU A 57 23.72 7.98 7.55
C GLU A 57 24.22 7.30 8.83
N THR A 58 23.36 6.50 9.48
CA THR A 58 23.72 5.72 10.68
C THR A 58 24.85 4.73 10.38
N LEU A 59 24.75 3.99 9.27
CA LEU A 59 25.75 3.00 8.88
C LEU A 59 27.11 3.61 8.56
N TYR A 60 27.11 4.77 7.90
CA TYR A 60 28.35 5.49 7.61
C TYR A 60 29.00 6.02 8.90
N GLY A 61 28.20 6.53 9.84
CA GLY A 61 28.69 6.94 11.16
C GLY A 61 29.39 5.81 11.92
N ASP A 62 28.78 4.62 11.92
CA ASP A 62 29.26 3.48 12.70
C ASP A 62 30.42 2.72 12.05
N ASN A 63 30.32 2.46 10.74
CA ASN A 63 31.20 1.53 10.03
C ASN A 63 32.11 2.23 9.00
N GLN A 64 31.99 3.56 8.82
CA GLN A 64 32.65 4.32 7.73
C GLN A 64 32.42 3.69 6.35
N ASN A 65 31.27 3.02 6.19
CA ASN A 65 30.93 2.26 5.00
C ASN A 65 29.42 2.39 4.72
N TYR A 66 29.08 2.79 3.51
CA TYR A 66 27.70 2.71 3.02
C TYR A 66 27.37 1.24 2.75
N GLY A 67 26.23 0.76 3.22
CA GLY A 67 25.82 -0.64 3.05
C GLY A 67 25.88 -1.08 1.58
N TYR A 68 26.58 -2.19 1.31
CA TYR A 68 26.75 -2.70 -0.05
C TYR A 68 25.75 -3.81 -0.32
N THR A 69 24.90 -3.66 -1.34
CA THR A 69 24.00 -4.74 -1.80
C THR A 69 24.83 -5.76 -2.59
N GLY A 70 25.52 -6.65 -1.88
CA GLY A 70 26.19 -7.79 -2.51
C GLY A 70 25.17 -8.86 -2.87
N THR A 71 24.68 -8.88 -4.11
CA THR A 71 24.21 -10.15 -4.67
C THR A 71 25.46 -10.98 -4.97
N THR A 72 25.62 -12.12 -4.30
CA THR A 72 26.47 -13.15 -4.88
C THR A 72 25.82 -13.53 -6.22
N PRO A 73 26.58 -13.65 -7.34
CA PRO A 73 26.00 -14.06 -8.62
C PRO A 73 25.34 -15.44 -8.47
N GLY A 74 24.02 -15.49 -8.28
CA GLY A 74 23.29 -16.75 -8.07
C GLY A 74 21.94 -16.66 -7.35
N GLU A 75 21.63 -15.58 -6.62
CA GLU A 75 20.44 -15.52 -5.76
C GLU A 75 19.34 -14.53 -6.24
N ILE A 76 19.21 -14.30 -7.54
CA ILE A 76 18.02 -13.60 -8.08
C ILE A 76 17.00 -14.64 -8.53
N GLY A 77 16.46 -15.37 -7.55
CA GLY A 77 15.29 -16.24 -7.72
C GLY A 77 14.02 -15.46 -7.41
N ASP A 78 13.03 -15.53 -8.30
CA ASP A 78 11.69 -14.95 -8.17
C ASP A 78 11.06 -15.35 -6.82
N GLY A 79 11.07 -14.42 -5.85
CA GLY A 79 10.63 -14.65 -4.47
C GLY A 79 11.67 -14.38 -3.38
N ALA A 80 12.92 -14.05 -3.73
CA ALA A 80 13.88 -13.55 -2.75
C ALA A 80 13.39 -12.19 -2.19
N ASN A 81 13.11 -12.14 -0.89
CA ASN A 81 13.18 -10.86 -0.18
C ASN A 81 14.58 -10.32 -0.45
N THR A 82 14.70 -9.21 -1.18
CA THR A 82 15.96 -8.47 -1.32
C THR A 82 16.36 -7.93 0.05
N ALA A 83 16.94 -8.78 0.88
CA ALA A 83 17.55 -8.41 2.13
C ALA A 83 18.83 -7.65 1.79
N MET A 84 18.83 -6.34 1.98
CA MET A 84 20.07 -5.58 1.97
C MET A 84 20.88 -6.01 3.20
N PHE A 85 21.98 -6.74 2.99
CA PHE A 85 22.84 -7.19 4.07
C PHE A 85 23.71 -6.03 4.56
N PHE A 86 23.39 -5.48 5.73
CA PHE A 86 24.21 -4.48 6.41
C PHE A 86 25.14 -5.17 7.40
N SER A 87 26.41 -5.35 7.03
CA SER A 87 27.41 -5.89 7.96
C SER A 87 27.81 -4.82 8.98
N SER A 88 27.16 -4.79 10.14
CA SER A 88 27.61 -3.99 11.30
C SER A 88 28.52 -4.81 12.20
N ARG A 89 29.59 -4.19 12.73
CA ARG A 89 30.38 -4.75 13.86
C ARG A 89 29.58 -4.80 15.17
N HIS A 90 28.40 -4.19 15.23
CA HIS A 90 27.48 -4.19 16.36
C HIS A 90 26.20 -5.01 16.05
N SER A 91 25.75 -5.77 17.06
CA SER A 91 24.94 -6.99 16.95
C SER A 91 23.43 -6.82 16.77
N ALA A 92 22.94 -5.84 16.01
CA ALA A 92 21.52 -5.78 15.66
C ALA A 92 21.34 -5.42 14.17
N PRO A 93 21.07 -6.40 13.28
CA PRO A 93 20.78 -6.11 11.88
C PRO A 93 19.46 -5.35 11.78
N ILE A 94 19.49 -4.15 11.21
CA ILE A 94 18.28 -3.41 10.87
C ILE A 94 17.62 -4.15 9.70
N THR A 95 16.47 -4.77 9.97
CA THR A 95 15.74 -5.58 8.99
C THR A 95 14.66 -4.75 8.31
N PHE A 96 14.81 -4.50 7.00
CA PHE A 96 13.78 -3.87 6.18
C PHE A 96 12.92 -4.95 5.52
N ASN A 97 11.65 -5.01 5.90
CA ASN A 97 10.69 -5.92 5.26
C ASN A 97 9.98 -5.17 4.13
N PHE A 98 10.45 -5.36 2.90
CA PHE A 98 9.79 -4.84 1.71
C PHE A 98 8.49 -5.63 1.47
N ARG A 99 7.39 -5.15 2.05
CA ARG A 99 6.08 -5.75 1.83
C ARG A 99 5.63 -5.49 0.38
N ASN A 100 5.64 -6.52 -0.46
CA ASN A 100 5.01 -6.44 -1.78
C ASN A 100 3.50 -6.20 -1.59
N LYS A 101 3.03 -5.01 -1.95
CA LYS A 101 1.63 -4.61 -1.80
C LYS A 101 0.98 -4.63 -3.19
N THR A 102 0.45 -5.80 -3.57
CA THR A 102 -0.45 -5.97 -4.72
C THR A 102 -1.76 -5.22 -4.48
#